data_AF-A0A9P7A9Q5-F1
#
_entry.id   AF-A0A9P7A9Q5-F1
#
_cell.length_a   1.000
_cell.length_b   1.000
_cell.length_c   1.000
_cell.angle_alpha   90.00
_cell.angle_beta   90.00
_cell.angle_gamma   90.00
#
_symmetry.space_group_name_H-M   'P 1'
#
loop_
_entity.id
_entity.type
_entity.pdbx_description
1 polymer ?
#
loop_
_entity_poly.entity_id
_entity_poly.type
_entity_poly.pdbx_seq_one_letter_code
_entity_poly.pdbx_strand_id
1 'polypeptide(L)'
;PPTIHLSKDVNRLCEEWEESNLLIVNGRGIPVKYWGEFYKKGKGVKTAAWDALRVEWGNWKFIAEERQRYSDNTSFWHAFSDENGKVFSYQQILNCLAEHRVSAAARDANDARTFFGGNLDHPLAHSAFRYTKSGKTYLSSKDDAVAKKWREL
;
A
#
# COMPACT_ATOMS: atom_id res chain seq x y z
N PRO A 1 -0.63 -2.98 23.13
CA PRO A 1 0.17 -3.15 21.88
C PRO A 1 1.61 -2.81 22.21
N PRO A 2 2.62 -3.35 21.51
CA PRO A 2 3.99 -2.90 21.66
C PRO A 2 4.05 -1.37 21.42
N THR A 3 4.67 -0.64 22.34
CA THR A 3 4.84 0.82 22.25
C THR A 3 5.98 1.16 21.29
N ILE A 4 5.90 0.68 20.05
CA ILE A 4 7.01 0.74 19.09
C ILE A 4 6.60 1.63 17.92
N HIS A 5 7.38 2.68 17.72
CA HIS A 5 7.22 3.63 16.62
C HIS A 5 8.37 3.44 15.62
N LEU A 6 8.18 2.51 14.68
CA LEU A 6 9.16 2.24 13.61
C LEU A 6 9.24 3.39 12.59
N SER A 7 8.35 4.38 12.67
CA SER A 7 8.37 5.59 11.84
C SER A 7 9.63 6.45 11.99
N LYS A 8 10.41 6.27 13.06
CA LYS A 8 11.66 7.01 13.29
C LYS A 8 12.88 6.39 12.62
N ASP A 9 12.80 5.13 12.20
CA ASP A 9 13.91 4.39 11.62
C ASP A 9 13.39 3.45 10.54
N VAL A 10 13.48 3.91 9.29
CA VAL A 10 13.00 3.17 8.11
C VAL A 10 13.84 1.92 7.85
N ASN A 11 15.13 1.91 8.19
CA ASN A 11 15.96 0.72 8.02
C ASN A 11 15.50 -0.36 8.99
N ARG A 12 15.37 -0.02 10.28
CA ARG A 12 14.82 -0.93 11.28
C ARG A 12 13.41 -1.38 10.93
N LEU A 13 12.57 -0.48 10.41
CA LEU A 13 11.24 -0.85 9.93
C LEU A 13 11.31 -2.00 8.90
N CYS A 14 12.20 -1.90 7.93
CA CYS A 14 12.34 -2.91 6.88
C CYS A 14 12.90 -4.24 7.41
N GLU A 15 13.80 -4.19 8.39
CA GLU A 15 14.29 -5.38 9.10
C GLU A 15 13.16 -6.07 9.87
N GLU A 16 12.47 -5.35 10.74
CA GLU A 16 11.36 -5.85 11.57
C GLU A 16 10.17 -6.32 10.71
N TRP A 17 10.05 -5.81 9.48
CA TRP A 17 9.05 -6.27 8.52
C TRP A 17 9.28 -7.71 8.08
N GLU A 18 10.55 -8.11 7.87
CA GLU A 18 10.93 -9.45 7.45
C GLU A 18 11.12 -10.42 8.60
N GLU A 19 11.82 -9.96 9.65
CA GLU A 19 12.18 -10.74 10.82
C GLU A 19 12.02 -9.88 12.06
N SER A 20 11.19 -10.32 13.02
CA SER A 20 10.95 -9.54 14.24
C SER A 20 10.77 -10.42 15.45
N ASN A 21 11.34 -9.98 16.57
CA ASN A 21 11.11 -10.53 17.90
C ASN A 21 10.28 -9.58 18.79
N LEU A 22 9.69 -8.53 18.20
CA LEU A 22 8.85 -7.57 18.93
C LEU A 22 7.51 -8.16 19.38
N LEU A 23 7.03 -9.17 18.66
CA LEU A 23 5.92 -10.02 19.05
C LEU A 23 6.43 -11.46 19.03
N ILE A 24 6.34 -12.16 20.16
CA ILE A 24 6.72 -13.58 20.26
C ILE A 24 5.47 -14.39 20.58
N VAL A 25 5.22 -15.41 19.77
CA VAL A 25 4.12 -16.37 19.97
C VAL A 25 4.71 -17.77 20.02
N ASN A 26 4.49 -18.50 21.12
CA ASN A 26 5.04 -19.84 21.34
C ASN A 26 6.57 -19.93 21.10
N GLY A 27 7.31 -18.91 21.56
CA GLY A 27 8.77 -18.84 21.41
C GLY A 27 9.27 -18.48 20.00
N ARG A 28 8.37 -18.16 19.05
CA ARG A 28 8.74 -17.70 17.71
C ARG A 28 8.46 -16.22 17.54
N GLY A 29 9.45 -15.48 17.07
CA GLY A 29 9.29 -14.10 16.64
C GLY A 29 8.32 -14.02 15.45
N ILE A 30 7.39 -13.06 15.52
CA ILE A 30 6.41 -12.79 14.48
C ILE A 30 6.79 -11.49 13.76
N PRO A 31 7.24 -11.58 12.49
CA PRO A 31 7.50 -10.43 11.64
C PRO A 31 6.31 -9.46 11.55
N VAL A 32 6.60 -8.16 11.44
CA VAL A 32 5.57 -7.10 11.43
C VAL A 32 4.56 -7.29 10.30
N LYS A 33 4.97 -7.86 9.15
CA LYS A 33 4.06 -8.17 8.03
C LYS A 33 2.89 -9.08 8.41
N TYR A 34 3.05 -9.95 9.42
CA TYR A 34 2.02 -10.88 9.88
C TYR A 34 1.18 -10.35 11.04
N TRP A 35 1.50 -9.18 11.62
CA TRP A 35 0.79 -8.66 12.79
C TRP A 35 -0.71 -8.47 12.55
N GLY A 36 -1.11 -8.16 11.31
CA GLY A 36 -2.52 -8.09 10.94
C GLY A 36 -3.28 -9.39 11.24
N GLU A 37 -2.65 -10.56 11.17
CA GLU A 37 -3.33 -11.83 11.47
C GLU A 37 -3.60 -12.06 12.95
N PHE A 38 -2.77 -11.47 13.81
CA PHE A 38 -2.87 -11.61 15.27
C PHE A 38 -3.77 -10.55 15.90
N TYR A 39 -3.81 -9.36 15.30
CA TYR A 39 -4.54 -8.23 15.84
C TYR A 39 -5.89 -7.95 15.14
N LYS A 40 -6.13 -8.41 13.90
CA LYS A 40 -7.41 -8.18 13.21
C LYS A 40 -8.55 -9.02 13.84
N LYS A 41 -9.70 -8.35 14.01
CA LYS A 41 -10.98 -8.87 14.55
C LYS A 41 -11.43 -10.26 14.06
N GLY A 42 -11.01 -10.70 12.86
CA GLY A 42 -11.45 -11.95 12.25
C GLY A 42 -11.02 -13.23 12.98
N LYS A 43 -10.13 -13.16 13.97
CA LYS A 43 -9.66 -14.32 14.77
C LYS A 43 -10.02 -14.24 16.26
N GLY A 44 -11.06 -13.50 16.64
CA GLY A 44 -11.67 -13.55 17.99
C GLY A 44 -11.11 -12.58 19.03
N VAL A 45 -10.06 -11.82 18.71
CA VAL A 45 -9.44 -10.87 19.66
C VAL A 45 -9.86 -9.44 19.30
N LYS A 46 -10.86 -8.90 20.00
CA LYS A 46 -11.23 -7.48 19.92
C LYS A 46 -10.28 -6.67 20.81
N THR A 47 -9.11 -6.30 20.29
CA THR A 47 -8.21 -5.39 21.02
C THR A 47 -8.27 -3.99 20.44
N ALA A 48 -8.57 -2.98 21.27
CA ALA A 48 -8.34 -1.56 20.96
C ALA A 48 -6.92 -1.29 20.43
N ALA A 49 -5.98 -2.19 20.74
CA ALA A 49 -4.65 -2.25 20.19
C ALA A 49 -4.59 -2.22 18.65
N TRP A 50 -5.45 -2.96 17.95
CA TRP A 50 -5.44 -2.97 16.48
C TRP A 50 -5.96 -1.67 15.89
N ASP A 51 -7.02 -1.13 16.46
CA ASP A 51 -7.61 0.13 15.97
C ASP A 51 -6.60 1.28 16.12
N ALA A 52 -5.79 1.28 17.19
CA ALA A 52 -4.70 2.23 17.36
C ALA A 52 -3.52 1.98 16.38
N LEU A 53 -3.18 0.72 16.10
CA LEU A 53 -2.02 0.35 15.29
C LEU A 53 -2.29 0.37 13.77
N ARG A 54 -3.52 0.14 13.33
CA ARG A 54 -3.87 -0.17 11.93
C ARG A 54 -3.35 0.84 10.92
N VAL A 55 -3.44 2.13 11.25
CA VAL A 55 -2.98 3.21 10.36
C VAL A 55 -1.46 3.16 10.24
N GLU A 56 -0.76 3.06 11.37
CA GLU A 56 0.69 2.99 11.42
C GLU A 56 1.21 1.74 10.69
N TRP A 57 0.60 0.58 10.94
CA TRP A 57 0.91 -0.66 10.23
C TRP A 57 0.67 -0.56 8.72
N GLY A 58 -0.40 0.14 8.29
CA GLY A 58 -0.66 0.37 6.87
C GLY A 58 0.44 1.20 6.20
N ASN A 59 0.94 2.23 6.89
CA ASN A 59 2.04 3.06 6.41
C ASN A 59 3.37 2.29 6.41
N TRP A 60 3.64 1.51 7.45
CA TRP A 60 4.78 0.59 7.53
C TRP A 60 4.80 -0.38 6.35
N LYS A 61 3.65 -1.02 6.10
CA LYS A 61 3.46 -1.91 4.97
C LYS A 61 3.82 -1.21 3.66
N PHE A 62 3.32 0.00 3.46
CA PHE A 62 3.50 0.71 2.20
C PHE A 62 4.98 1.02 1.91
N ILE A 63 5.74 1.46 2.92
CA ILE A 63 7.18 1.70 2.77
C ILE A 63 7.95 0.40 2.60
N ALA A 64 7.66 -0.63 3.40
CA ALA A 64 8.39 -1.90 3.35
C ALA A 64 8.18 -2.63 2.01
N GLU A 65 6.95 -2.66 1.49
CA GLU A 65 6.66 -3.21 0.15
C GLU A 65 7.32 -2.40 -0.96
N GLU A 66 7.41 -1.08 -0.82
CA GLU A 66 8.17 -0.28 -1.79
C GLU A 66 9.66 -0.61 -1.72
N ARG A 67 10.24 -0.70 -0.51
CA ARG A 67 11.66 -1.05 -0.31
C ARG A 67 12.00 -2.38 -0.99
N GLN A 68 11.12 -3.38 -0.92
CA GLN A 68 11.30 -4.69 -1.57
C GLN A 68 11.42 -4.61 -3.12
N ARG A 69 11.02 -3.50 -3.75
CA ARG A 69 11.17 -3.29 -5.20
C ARG A 69 12.60 -2.92 -5.61
N TYR A 70 13.45 -2.56 -4.64
CA TYR A 70 14.84 -2.21 -4.86
C TYR A 70 15.74 -3.38 -4.47
N SER A 71 16.84 -3.58 -5.20
CA SER A 71 17.83 -4.63 -4.94
C SER A 71 18.45 -4.51 -3.55
N ASP A 72 18.65 -3.29 -3.07
CA ASP A 72 19.38 -2.98 -1.85
C ASP A 72 18.93 -1.65 -1.22
N ASN A 73 19.39 -1.39 0.01
CA ASN A 73 19.05 -0.18 0.77
C ASN A 73 19.59 1.07 0.08
N THR A 74 20.76 1.00 -0.55
CA THR A 74 21.40 2.15 -1.18
C THR A 74 20.57 2.67 -2.34
N SER A 75 20.09 1.77 -3.20
CA SER A 75 19.23 2.10 -4.34
C SER A 75 17.89 2.68 -3.90
N PHE A 76 17.31 2.15 -2.83
CA PHE A 76 16.12 2.71 -2.21
C PHE A 76 16.37 4.14 -1.70
N TRP A 77 17.41 4.35 -0.89
CA TRP A 77 17.71 5.67 -0.35
C TRP A 77 18.12 6.69 -1.41
N HIS A 78 18.78 6.25 -2.48
CA HIS A 78 19.04 7.10 -3.64
C HIS A 78 17.74 7.58 -4.32
N ALA A 79 16.73 6.72 -4.42
CA ALA A 79 15.42 7.11 -4.95
C ALA A 79 14.63 8.02 -4.01
N PHE A 80 14.86 7.91 -2.70
CA PHE A 80 14.22 8.73 -1.66
C PHE A 80 15.21 9.68 -0.98
N SER A 81 15.92 10.46 -1.79
CA SER A 81 16.77 11.56 -1.34
C SER A 81 16.51 12.81 -2.17
N ASP A 82 16.83 13.98 -1.62
CA ASP A 82 16.82 15.22 -2.39
C ASP A 82 18.04 15.35 -3.31
N GLU A 83 18.08 16.43 -4.10
CA GLU A 83 19.17 16.75 -5.03
C GLU A 83 20.55 16.88 -4.36
N ASN A 84 20.60 17.09 -3.05
CA ASN A 84 21.83 17.18 -2.26
C ASN A 84 22.21 15.85 -1.59
N GLY A 85 21.46 14.77 -1.87
CA GLY A 85 21.68 13.44 -1.29
C GLY A 85 21.17 13.31 0.15
N LYS A 86 20.38 14.27 0.65
CA LYS A 86 19.76 14.14 1.97
C LYS A 86 18.55 13.21 1.87
N VAL A 87 18.59 12.13 2.65
CA VAL A 87 17.50 11.15 2.72
C VAL A 87 16.19 11.78 3.18
N PHE A 88 15.09 11.34 2.56
CA PHE A 88 13.75 11.75 2.93
C PHE A 88 13.36 11.21 4.30
N SER A 89 12.63 12.02 5.07
CA SER A 89 11.97 11.55 6.28
C SER A 89 10.85 10.56 5.95
N TYR A 90 10.44 9.79 6.96
CA TYR A 90 9.33 8.83 6.85
C TYR A 90 8.07 9.43 6.19
N GLN A 91 7.67 10.63 6.61
CA GLN A 91 6.48 11.29 6.04
C GLN A 91 6.71 11.75 4.59
N GLN A 92 7.92 12.20 4.25
CA GLN A 92 8.26 12.58 2.87
C GLN A 92 8.22 11.36 1.94
N ILE A 93 8.70 10.20 2.39
CA ILE A 93 8.58 8.94 1.64
C ILE A 93 7.11 8.62 1.42
N LEU A 94 6.27 8.63 2.47
CA LEU A 94 4.83 8.35 2.32
C LEU A 94 4.14 9.29 1.33
N ASN A 95 4.48 10.58 1.36
CA ASN A 95 3.92 11.56 0.43
C ASN A 95 4.34 11.25 -1.01
N CYS A 96 5.63 10.99 -1.24
CA CYS A 96 6.15 10.62 -2.55
C CYS A 96 5.48 9.34 -3.09
N LEU A 97 5.31 8.32 -2.24
CA LEU A 97 4.61 7.09 -2.63
C LEU A 97 3.12 7.32 -2.94
N ALA A 98 2.45 8.19 -2.18
CA ALA A 98 1.06 8.55 -2.42
C ALA A 98 0.92 9.26 -3.78
N GLU A 99 1.81 10.21 -4.09
CA GLU A 99 1.87 10.92 -5.37
C GLU A 99 2.16 9.96 -6.53
N HIS A 100 3.15 9.09 -6.39
CA HIS A 100 3.45 8.05 -7.39
C HIS A 100 2.23 7.17 -7.68
N ARG A 101 1.49 6.78 -6.64
CA ARG A 101 0.27 5.96 -6.81
C ARG A 101 -0.82 6.72 -7.54
N VAL A 102 -1.03 8.00 -7.22
CA VAL A 102 -2.01 8.85 -7.92
C VAL A 102 -1.62 9.02 -9.38
N SER A 103 -0.37 9.34 -9.68
CA SER A 103 0.14 9.50 -11.04
C SER A 103 0.08 8.20 -11.84
N ALA A 104 0.41 7.05 -11.24
CA ALA A 104 0.27 5.75 -11.88
C ALA A 104 -1.20 5.40 -12.18
N ALA A 105 -2.11 5.67 -11.23
CA ALA A 105 -3.53 5.46 -11.46
C ALA A 105 -4.09 6.37 -12.56
N ALA A 106 -3.66 7.63 -12.62
CA ALA A 106 -4.05 8.55 -13.68
C ALA A 106 -3.60 8.06 -15.06
N ARG A 107 -2.35 7.59 -15.17
CA ARG A 107 -1.82 6.99 -16.42
C ARG A 107 -2.63 5.78 -16.84
N ASP A 108 -2.79 4.80 -15.96
CA ASP A 108 -3.53 3.57 -16.28
C ASP A 108 -4.99 3.84 -16.63
N ALA A 109 -5.64 4.80 -15.95
CA ALA A 109 -6.99 5.20 -16.28
C ALA A 109 -7.09 5.91 -17.63
N ASN A 110 -6.10 6.74 -17.98
CA ASN A 110 -6.01 7.36 -19.30
C ASN A 110 -5.77 6.32 -20.39
N ASP A 111 -4.91 5.33 -20.14
CA ASP A 111 -4.63 4.25 -21.09
C ASP A 111 -5.88 3.41 -21.34
N ALA A 112 -6.63 3.04 -20.29
CA ALA A 112 -7.91 2.37 -20.42
C ALA A 112 -8.92 3.19 -21.24
N ARG A 113 -9.06 4.49 -20.94
CA ARG A 113 -9.96 5.37 -21.71
C ARG A 113 -9.54 5.44 -23.17
N THR A 114 -8.25 5.59 -23.44
CA THR A 114 -7.71 5.66 -24.81
C THR A 114 -7.97 4.36 -25.56
N PHE A 115 -7.69 3.22 -24.93
CA PHE A 115 -7.87 1.88 -25.52
C PHE A 115 -9.33 1.63 -25.93
N PHE A 116 -10.30 2.05 -25.11
CA PHE A 116 -11.72 1.92 -25.41
C PHE A 116 -12.34 3.15 -26.11
N GLY A 117 -11.52 3.97 -26.77
CA GLY A 117 -12.01 5.09 -27.60
C GLY A 117 -12.77 6.16 -26.81
N GLY A 118 -12.39 6.40 -25.56
CA GLY A 118 -13.04 7.31 -24.62
C GLY A 118 -14.29 6.73 -23.94
N ASN A 119 -14.70 5.51 -24.28
CA ASN A 119 -15.91 4.88 -23.73
C ASN A 119 -15.58 3.63 -22.91
N LEU A 120 -15.48 3.78 -21.58
CA LEU A 120 -15.26 2.64 -20.68
C LEU A 120 -16.46 1.66 -20.60
N ASP A 121 -17.57 1.97 -21.26
CA ASP A 121 -18.72 1.06 -21.43
C ASP A 121 -18.74 0.39 -22.82
N HIS A 122 -17.62 0.45 -23.56
CA HIS A 122 -17.50 -0.19 -24.86
C HIS A 122 -17.79 -1.71 -24.74
N PRO A 123 -18.46 -2.34 -25.72
CA PRO A 123 -18.78 -3.78 -25.66
C PRO A 123 -17.56 -4.68 -25.41
N LEU A 124 -16.40 -4.32 -25.96
CA LEU A 124 -15.12 -5.02 -25.75
C LEU A 124 -14.58 -4.91 -24.32
N ALA A 125 -15.04 -3.94 -23.53
CA ALA A 125 -14.67 -3.84 -22.12
C ALA A 125 -15.42 -4.86 -21.25
N HIS A 126 -16.39 -5.61 -21.82
CA HIS A 126 -17.14 -6.67 -21.13
C HIS A 126 -17.66 -6.27 -19.74
N SER A 127 -18.13 -5.03 -19.60
CA SER A 127 -18.57 -4.45 -18.31
C SER A 127 -17.52 -4.39 -17.19
N ALA A 128 -16.23 -4.59 -17.48
CA ALA A 128 -15.15 -4.56 -16.49
C ALA A 128 -15.16 -3.27 -15.67
N PHE A 129 -15.44 -2.13 -16.31
CA PHE A 129 -15.49 -0.82 -15.65
C PHE A 129 -16.79 -0.54 -14.90
N ARG A 130 -17.76 -1.46 -14.86
CA ARG A 130 -19.00 -1.29 -14.09
C ARG A 130 -18.91 -1.81 -12.67
N TYR A 131 -19.62 -1.20 -11.73
CA TYR A 131 -19.73 -1.67 -10.35
C TYR A 131 -21.17 -1.53 -9.85
N THR A 132 -21.55 -2.40 -8.92
CA THR A 132 -22.91 -2.42 -8.35
C THR A 132 -22.90 -1.76 -6.97
N LYS A 133 -23.80 -0.81 -6.75
CA LYS A 133 -24.02 -0.16 -5.45
C LYS A 133 -25.52 -0.02 -5.21
N SER A 134 -26.01 -0.53 -4.08
CA SER A 134 -27.42 -0.50 -3.71
C SER A 134 -28.36 -1.04 -4.81
N GLY A 135 -27.97 -2.16 -5.45
CA GLY A 135 -28.74 -2.82 -6.52
C GLY A 135 -28.70 -2.11 -7.88
N LYS A 136 -28.00 -0.98 -8.00
CA LYS A 136 -27.84 -0.24 -9.25
C LYS A 136 -26.43 -0.38 -9.79
N THR A 137 -26.31 -0.46 -11.12
CA THR A 137 -25.03 -0.56 -11.82
C THR A 137 -24.56 0.81 -12.27
N TYR A 138 -23.30 1.13 -11.97
CA TYR A 138 -22.66 2.40 -12.29
C TYR A 138 -21.38 2.17 -13.07
N LEU A 139 -21.00 3.11 -13.93
CA LEU A 139 -19.71 3.12 -14.57
C LEU A 139 -18.66 3.76 -13.63
N SER A 140 -17.48 3.15 -13.53
CA SER A 140 -16.35 3.72 -12.79
C SER A 140 -15.84 4.98 -13.52
N SER A 141 -15.81 6.10 -12.81
CA SER A 141 -15.28 7.37 -13.34
C SER A 141 -13.95 7.80 -12.72
N LYS A 142 -13.68 7.40 -11.47
CA LYS A 142 -12.47 7.76 -10.73
C LYS A 142 -11.26 6.98 -11.24
N ASP A 143 -10.12 7.67 -11.37
CA ASP A 143 -8.89 7.08 -11.90
C ASP A 143 -8.40 5.87 -11.11
N ASP A 144 -8.47 5.91 -9.77
CA ASP A 144 -8.08 4.79 -8.91
C ASP A 144 -8.94 3.53 -9.17
N ALA A 145 -10.24 3.71 -9.31
CA ALA A 145 -11.18 2.63 -9.59
C ALA A 145 -11.04 2.08 -11.02
N VAL A 146 -10.78 2.95 -12.00
CA VAL A 146 -10.55 2.56 -13.40
C VAL A 146 -9.21 1.83 -13.53
N ALA A 147 -8.12 2.40 -13.01
CA ALA A 147 -6.79 1.82 -13.05
C ALA A 147 -6.73 0.43 -12.39
N LYS A 148 -7.40 0.26 -11.25
CA LYS A 148 -7.47 -1.06 -10.60
C LYS A 148 -8.05 -2.12 -11.54
N LYS A 149 -9.15 -1.80 -12.22
CA LYS A 149 -9.83 -2.72 -13.14
C LYS A 149 -9.06 -2.93 -14.43
N TRP A 150 -8.40 -1.88 -14.93
CA TRP A 150 -7.51 -1.97 -16.09
C TRP A 150 -6.37 -2.98 -15.87
N ARG A 151 -5.77 -2.99 -14.67
CA ARG A 151 -4.73 -3.96 -14.31
C ARG A 151 -5.22 -5.40 -14.11
N GLU A 152 -6.54 -5.60 -14.06
CA GLU A 152 -7.18 -6.92 -13.89
C GLU A 152 -7.68 -7.51 -15.22
N LEU A 153 -7.63 -6.74 -16.32
CA LEU A 153 -7.93 -7.18 -17.69
C LEU A 153 -6.74 -7.92 -18.30
#